data_AF-A0A7S3N2I9-F1
#
_entry.id   AF-A0A7S3N2I9-F1
#
_cell.length_a   1.000
_cell.length_b   1.000
_cell.length_c   1.000
_cell.angle_alpha   90.00
_cell.angle_beta   90.00
_cell.angle_gamma   90.00
#
_symmetry.space_group_name_H-M   'P 1'
#
loop_
_entity.id
_entity.type
_entity.pdbx_description
1 polymer ?
#
loop_
_entity_poly.entity_id
_entity_poly.type
_entity_poly.pdbx_seq_one_letter_code
_entity_poly.pdbx_strand_id
1 'polypeptide(L)'
;MNGGFKALISVCFRPMLKYTYYMGPDEMQLAMSYILLPWDFKILFGICADTVKLPFMSHSPKRAFLMMISCSQALAYFFTAFYEYETYIPLLILQVIGTFCGAFMDTIIDGITCIQQKNDPISGAQ
;
A
#
# COMPACT_ATOMS: atom_id res chain seq x y z
N MET A 1 -1.21 7.82 -9.19
CA MET A 1 0.07 8.50 -8.85
C MET A 1 0.32 8.39 -7.35
N ASN A 2 1.12 7.41 -6.92
CA ASN A 2 1.56 7.21 -5.53
C ASN A 2 3.10 7.13 -5.43
N GLY A 3 3.80 7.45 -6.53
CA GLY A 3 5.25 7.25 -6.67
C GLY A 3 6.10 8.22 -5.83
N GLY A 4 5.72 9.50 -5.77
CA GLY A 4 6.47 10.50 -5.00
C GLY A 4 6.47 10.20 -3.50
N PHE A 5 5.33 9.80 -2.95
CA PHE A 5 5.21 9.43 -1.54
C PHE A 5 5.96 8.13 -1.21
N LYS A 6 5.90 7.12 -2.09
CA LYS A 6 6.72 5.89 -1.96
C LYS A 6 8.22 6.18 -1.97
N ALA A 7 8.66 7.13 -2.81
CA ALA A 7 10.06 7.54 -2.86
C ALA A 7 10.50 8.21 -1.55
N LEU A 8 9.68 9.12 -1.01
CA LEU A 8 9.92 9.73 0.30
C LEU A 8 10.06 8.69 1.41
N ILE A 9 9.13 7.75 1.49
CA ILE A 9 9.19 6.65 2.47
C ILE A 9 10.48 5.85 2.29
N SER A 10 10.85 5.47 1.06
CA SER A 10 12.08 4.69 0.83
C SER A 10 13.35 5.46 1.19
N VAL A 11 13.36 6.79 1.01
CA VAL A 11 14.51 7.64 1.33
C VAL A 11 14.63 7.86 2.83
N CYS A 12 13.52 7.91 3.58
CA CYS A 12 13.56 8.06 5.04
C CYS A 12 13.79 6.72 5.75
N PHE A 13 13.18 5.64 5.27
CA PHE A 13 13.15 4.35 5.97
C PHE A 13 14.49 3.60 5.91
N ARG A 14 15.17 3.59 4.75
CA ARG A 14 16.46 2.88 4.62
C ARG A 14 17.56 3.48 5.52
N PRO A 15 17.74 4.81 5.60
CA PRO A 15 18.66 5.40 6.56
C PRO A 15 18.27 5.12 8.01
N MET A 16 16.97 5.11 8.34
CA MET A 16 16.51 4.79 9.70
C MET A 16 16.92 3.37 10.11
N LEU A 17 16.72 2.36 9.27
CA LEU A 17 17.17 0.99 9.55
C LEU A 17 18.70 0.92 9.73
N LYS A 18 19.46 1.63 8.89
CA LYS A 18 20.93 1.59 8.92
C LYS A 18 21.53 2.34 10.11
N TYR A 19 21.08 3.56 10.39
CA TYR A 19 21.71 4.45 11.36
C TYR A 19 21.08 4.40 12.74
N THR A 20 19.78 4.12 12.83
CA THR A 20 19.07 4.03 14.12
C THR A 20 19.09 2.61 14.67
N TYR A 21 18.86 1.61 13.81
CA TYR A 21 18.78 0.20 14.22
C TYR A 21 20.02 -0.62 13.89
N TYR A 22 21.07 0.01 13.34
CA TYR A 22 22.36 -0.62 13.04
C TYR A 22 22.28 -1.92 12.22
N MET A 23 21.27 -2.03 11.35
CA MET A 23 21.09 -3.23 10.53
C MET A 23 22.26 -3.48 9.58
N GLY A 24 22.63 -4.76 9.46
CA GLY A 24 23.52 -5.24 8.41
C GLY A 24 22.90 -5.07 7.01
N PRO A 25 23.71 -5.03 5.95
CA PRO A 25 23.22 -4.92 4.57
C PRO A 25 22.35 -6.11 4.15
N ASP A 26 22.66 -7.30 4.66
CA ASP A 26 21.94 -8.55 4.48
C ASP A 26 20.56 -8.53 5.17
N GLU A 27 20.51 -8.13 6.44
CA GLU A 27 19.26 -7.97 7.20
C GLU A 27 18.36 -6.91 6.56
N MET A 28 18.94 -5.79 6.13
CA MET A 28 18.20 -4.73 5.46
C MET A 28 17.63 -5.19 4.12
N GLN A 29 18.37 -6.00 3.35
CA GLN A 29 17.86 -6.58 2.11
C GLN A 29 16.66 -7.48 2.37
N LEU A 30 16.75 -8.37 3.37
CA LEU A 30 15.67 -9.25 3.78
C LEU A 30 14.43 -8.46 4.23
N ALA A 31 14.62 -7.43 5.05
CA ALA A 31 13.56 -6.53 5.50
C ALA A 31 12.87 -5.82 4.32
N MET A 32 13.63 -5.31 3.36
CA MET A 32 13.08 -4.67 2.16
C MET A 32 12.33 -5.65 1.26
N SER A 33 12.78 -6.91 1.17
CA SER A 33 12.05 -7.96 0.45
C SER A 33 10.67 -8.22 1.08
N TYR A 34 10.57 -8.29 2.41
CA TYR A 34 9.27 -8.43 3.08
C TYR A 34 8.34 -7.24 2.84
N ILE A 35 8.89 -6.03 2.82
CA ILE A 35 8.13 -4.80 2.54
C ILE A 35 7.60 -4.77 1.09
N LEU A 36 8.33 -5.37 0.14
CA LEU A 36 7.93 -5.41 -1.27
C LEU A 36 7.03 -6.60 -1.62
N LEU A 37 7.03 -7.66 -0.80
CA LEU A 37 6.22 -8.87 -1.01
C LEU A 37 4.74 -8.62 -1.35
N PRO A 38 4.02 -7.67 -0.70
CA PRO A 38 2.60 -7.46 -1.01
C PRO A 38 2.33 -7.07 -2.47
N TRP A 39 3.29 -6.50 -3.17
CA TRP A 39 3.14 -6.07 -4.56
C TRP A 39 2.99 -7.25 -5.52
N ASP A 40 3.58 -8.40 -5.19
CA ASP A 40 3.53 -9.61 -6.03
C ASP A 40 2.12 -10.23 -6.05
N PHE A 41 1.31 -9.97 -5.01
CA PHE A 41 -0.04 -10.51 -4.86
C PHE A 41 -1.14 -9.57 -5.35
N LYS A 42 -0.80 -8.54 -6.13
CA LYS A 42 -1.77 -7.55 -6.66
C LYS A 42 -3.00 -8.17 -7.32
N ILE A 43 -2.83 -9.25 -8.08
CA ILE A 43 -3.93 -9.94 -8.77
C ILE A 43 -5.02 -10.39 -7.79
N LEU A 44 -4.62 -10.91 -6.63
CA LEU A 44 -5.56 -11.36 -5.60
C LEU A 44 -6.38 -10.19 -5.04
N PHE A 45 -5.77 -9.01 -4.89
CA PHE A 45 -6.47 -7.81 -4.41
C PHE A 45 -7.56 -7.35 -5.39
N GLY A 46 -7.27 -7.44 -6.69
CA GLY A 46 -8.24 -7.12 -7.74
C GLY A 46 -9.45 -8.04 -7.69
N ILE A 47 -9.21 -9.36 -7.62
CA ILE A 47 -10.28 -10.37 -7.49
C ILE A 47 -11.09 -10.12 -6.23
N CYS A 48 -10.45 -9.94 -5.07
CA CYS A 48 -11.14 -9.68 -3.81
C CYS A 48 -12.03 -8.43 -3.86
N ALA A 49 -11.54 -7.34 -4.45
CA ALA A 49 -12.30 -6.09 -4.57
C ALA A 49 -13.52 -6.21 -5.50
N ASP A 50 -13.47 -7.14 -6.45
CA ASP A 50 -14.57 -7.40 -7.39
C ASP A 50 -15.59 -8.42 -6.85
N THR A 51 -15.14 -9.41 -6.07
CA THR A 51 -16.01 -10.48 -5.54
C THR A 51 -16.66 -10.13 -4.22
N VAL A 52 -15.95 -9.44 -3.32
CA VAL A 52 -16.44 -9.17 -1.96
C VAL A 52 -17.23 -7.87 -1.97
N LYS A 53 -18.50 -7.94 -1.57
CA LYS A 53 -19.34 -6.74 -1.37
C LYS A 53 -19.34 -6.35 0.09
N LEU A 54 -18.87 -5.14 0.37
CA LEU A 54 -18.87 -4.61 1.71
C LEU A 54 -20.26 -4.04 2.07
N PRO A 55 -20.80 -4.34 3.26
CA PRO A 55 -22.18 -4.04 3.63
C PRO A 55 -22.47 -2.53 3.71
N PHE A 56 -21.45 -1.70 4.02
CA PHE A 56 -21.61 -0.25 4.18
C PHE A 56 -21.65 0.53 2.86
N MET A 57 -21.32 -0.08 1.71
CA MET A 57 -21.31 0.61 0.42
C MET A 57 -21.50 -0.36 -0.75
N SER A 58 -22.62 -1.10 -0.74
CA SER A 58 -22.86 -2.20 -1.70
C SER A 58 -22.95 -1.74 -3.16
N HIS A 59 -23.34 -0.47 -3.40
CA HIS A 59 -23.48 0.12 -4.73
C HIS A 59 -22.13 0.48 -5.38
N SER A 60 -21.04 0.59 -4.61
CA SER A 60 -19.71 0.90 -5.16
C SER A 60 -18.59 0.22 -4.35
N PRO A 61 -18.47 -1.12 -4.44
CA PRO A 61 -17.56 -1.90 -3.60
C PRO A 61 -16.10 -1.45 -3.72
N LYS A 62 -15.63 -1.14 -4.95
CA LYS A 62 -14.28 -0.61 -5.19
C LYS A 62 -13.99 0.69 -4.41
N ARG A 63 -14.95 1.63 -4.35
CA ARG A 63 -14.81 2.88 -3.60
C ARG A 63 -14.79 2.65 -2.09
N ALA A 64 -15.60 1.70 -1.62
CA ALA A 64 -15.62 1.31 -0.21
C ALA A 64 -14.26 0.74 0.25
N PHE A 65 -13.70 -0.21 -0.53
CA PHE A 65 -12.37 -0.73 -0.25
C PHE A 65 -11.31 0.36 -0.30
N LEU A 66 -11.38 1.27 -1.28
CA LEU A 66 -10.45 2.38 -1.36
C LEU A 66 -10.47 3.23 -0.09
N MET A 67 -11.64 3.59 0.43
CA MET A 67 -11.76 4.38 1.66
C MET A 67 -11.19 3.63 2.88
N MET A 68 -11.57 2.38 3.09
CA MET A 68 -11.08 1.61 4.24
C MET A 68 -9.56 1.42 4.21
N ILE A 69 -9.03 1.00 3.06
CA ILE A 69 -7.59 0.72 2.93
C ILE A 69 -6.77 2.01 3.00
N SER A 70 -7.28 3.13 2.47
CA SER A 70 -6.67 4.45 2.65
C SER A 70 -6.56 4.83 4.12
N CYS A 71 -7.64 4.65 4.88
CA CYS A 71 -7.65 4.95 6.31
C CYS A 71 -6.71 4.04 7.09
N SER A 72 -6.68 2.73 6.79
CA SER A 72 -5.74 1.79 7.39
C SER A 72 -4.29 2.13 7.09
N GLN A 73 -3.97 2.56 5.85
CA GLN A 73 -2.62 3.00 5.50
C GLN A 73 -2.23 4.28 6.26
N ALA A 74 -3.13 5.25 6.33
CA ALA A 74 -2.89 6.50 7.04
C ALA A 74 -2.63 6.24 8.52
N LEU A 75 -3.40 5.35 9.16
CA LEU A 75 -3.18 4.94 10.53
C LEU A 75 -1.82 4.26 10.73
N ALA A 76 -1.46 3.31 9.84
CA ALA A 76 -0.16 2.63 9.93
C ALA A 76 1.01 3.62 9.90
N TYR A 77 1.00 4.57 8.96
CA TYR A 77 2.06 5.59 8.88
C TYR A 77 1.98 6.63 9.99
N PHE A 78 0.80 6.92 10.53
CA PHE A 78 0.65 7.76 11.70
C PHE A 78 1.36 7.14 12.91
N PHE A 79 1.15 5.84 13.17
CA PHE A 79 1.87 5.15 14.24
C PHE A 79 3.38 5.13 14.00
N THR A 80 3.81 4.85 12.77
CA THR A 80 5.23 4.91 12.40
C THR A 80 5.87 6.28 12.64
N ALA A 81 5.12 7.37 12.47
CA ALA A 81 5.65 8.74 12.60
C ALA A 81 5.73 9.24 14.05
N PHE A 82 4.81 8.84 14.92
CA PHE A 82 4.67 9.40 16.27
C PHE A 82 5.25 8.52 17.38
N TYR A 83 5.56 7.25 17.10
CA TYR A 83 6.13 6.33 18.08
C TYR A 83 7.59 6.03 17.77
N GLU A 84 8.43 6.16 18.78
CA GLU A 84 9.79 5.62 18.76
C GLU A 84 9.74 4.15 19.19
N TYR A 85 10.37 3.29 18.40
CA TYR A 85 10.41 1.85 18.64
C TYR A 85 11.81 1.43 19.07
N GLU A 86 11.93 0.71 20.17
CA GLU A 86 13.23 0.17 20.63
C GLU A 86 13.78 -0.91 19.69
N THR A 87 12.88 -1.64 19.01
CA THR A 87 13.22 -2.70 18.06
C THR A 87 12.69 -2.38 16.67
N TYR A 88 13.38 -2.88 15.65
CA TYR A 88 13.00 -2.66 14.26
C TYR A 88 11.77 -3.48 13.82
N ILE A 89 11.43 -4.56 14.52
CA ILE A 89 10.36 -5.49 14.16
C ILE A 89 8.97 -4.80 14.07
N PRO A 90 8.48 -4.07 15.09
CA PRO A 90 7.18 -3.39 15.00
C PRO A 90 7.15 -2.35 13.88
N LEU A 91 8.26 -1.65 13.65
CA LEU A 91 8.42 -0.70 12.55
C LEU A 91 8.29 -1.40 11.19
N LEU A 92 8.95 -2.56 11.01
CA LEU A 92 8.83 -3.37 9.80
C LEU A 92 7.41 -3.86 9.57
N ILE A 93 6.73 -4.35 10.60
CA ILE A 93 5.34 -4.83 10.49
C ILE A 93 4.41 -3.71 10.04
N LEU A 94 4.52 -2.51 10.65
CA LEU A 94 3.74 -1.34 10.23
C LEU A 94 4.04 -0.95 8.78
N GLN A 95 5.31 -1.04 8.36
CA GLN A 95 5.71 -0.74 7.00
C GLN A 95 5.19 -1.77 5.99
N VAL A 96 5.16 -3.06 6.34
CA VAL A 96 4.55 -4.13 5.55
C VAL A 96 3.04 -3.92 5.42
N ILE A 97 2.36 -3.55 6.50
CA ILE A 97 0.92 -3.22 6.47
C ILE A 97 0.67 -2.00 5.57
N GLY A 98 1.48 -0.94 5.73
CA GLY A 98 1.36 0.28 4.92
C GLY A 98 1.58 0.02 3.43
N THR A 99 2.54 -0.84 3.08
CA THR A 99 2.80 -1.23 1.68
C THR A 99 1.76 -2.19 1.12
N PHE A 100 1.24 -3.12 1.93
CA PHE A 100 0.08 -3.94 1.59
C PHE A 100 -1.13 -3.08 1.23
N CYS A 101 -1.48 -2.12 2.09
CA CYS A 101 -2.57 -1.19 1.80
C CYS A 101 -2.29 -0.39 0.52
N GLY A 102 -1.04 0.06 0.32
CA GLY A 102 -0.63 0.75 -0.90
C GLY A 102 -0.80 -0.09 -2.16
N ALA A 103 -0.40 -1.35 -2.16
CA ALA A 103 -0.53 -2.27 -3.29
C ALA A 103 -2.00 -2.58 -3.62
N PHE A 104 -2.82 -2.75 -2.58
CA PHE A 104 -4.26 -2.97 -2.73
C PHE A 104 -4.93 -1.75 -3.37
N MET A 105 -4.69 -0.54 -2.86
CA MET A 105 -5.28 0.68 -3.43
C MET A 105 -4.88 0.91 -4.87
N ASP A 106 -3.60 0.69 -5.22
CA ASP A 106 -3.11 0.86 -6.59
C ASP A 106 -3.91 -0.02 -7.55
N THR A 107 -4.16 -1.28 -7.16
CA THR A 107 -4.98 -2.23 -7.93
C THR A 107 -6.43 -1.77 -8.09
N ILE A 108 -7.04 -1.23 -7.03
CA ILE A 108 -8.40 -0.67 -7.11
C ILE A 108 -8.44 0.53 -8.06
N ILE A 109 -7.49 1.46 -7.92
CA ILE A 109 -7.42 2.67 -8.73
C ILE A 109 -7.26 2.32 -10.19
N ASP A 110 -6.33 1.42 -10.53
CA ASP A 110 -6.14 0.92 -11.89
C ASP A 110 -7.47 0.35 -12.44
N GLY A 111 -8.17 -0.47 -11.66
CA GLY A 111 -9.47 -1.01 -12.04
C GLY A 111 -10.57 0.06 -12.24
N ILE A 112 -10.61 1.10 -11.41
CA ILE A 112 -11.56 2.22 -11.57
C ILE A 112 -11.19 3.03 -12.83
N THR A 113 -9.91 3.30 -13.05
CA THR A 113 -9.42 4.04 -14.21
C THR A 113 -9.73 3.29 -15.51
N CYS A 114 -9.56 1.97 -15.58
CA CYS A 114 -9.97 1.19 -16.76
C CYS A 114 -11.48 1.29 -17.04
N ILE A 115 -12.33 1.25 -16.00
CA ILE A 115 -13.78 1.43 -16.16
C ILE A 115 -14.11 2.84 -16.66
N GLN A 116 -13.43 3.86 -16.13
CA GLN A 116 -13.62 5.25 -16.56
C GLN A 116 -13.14 5.46 -18.00
N GLN A 117 -11.99 4.90 -18.38
CA GLN A 117 -11.47 4.95 -19.75
C GLN A 117 -12.43 4.29 -20.73
N LYS A 118 -13.03 3.15 -20.40
CA LYS A 118 -14.04 2.52 -21.25
C LYS A 118 -15.26 3.42 -21.48
N ASN A 119 -15.60 4.27 -20.51
CA ASN A 119 -16.73 5.18 -20.58
C ASN A 119 -16.36 6.57 -21.16
N ASP A 120 -15.11 6.79 -21.56
CA ASP A 120 -14.68 8.06 -22.16
C ASP A 120 -15.22 8.17 -23.60
N PRO A 121 -16.07 9.17 -23.91
CA PRO A 121 -16.69 9.31 -25.23
C PRO A 121 -15.71 9.74 -26.34
N ILE A 122 -14.54 10.30 -26.00
CA ILE A 122 -13.59 10.87 -26.98
C ILE A 122 -12.42 9.92 -27.23
N SER A 123 -11.87 9.35 -26.16
CA SER A 123 -10.64 8.53 -26.21
C SER A 123 -10.85 7.11 -25.67
N GLY A 124 -12.11 6.67 -25.57
CA GLY A 124 -12.44 5.37 -24.99
C GLY A 124 -11.75 4.23 -25.72
N ALA A 125 -10.92 3.49 -24.99
CA ALA A 125 -10.33 2.25 -25.48
C ALA A 125 -11.46 1.24 -25.71
N GLN A 126 -11.66 0.85 -26.98
CA GLN A 126 -12.58 -0.22 -27.38
C GLN A 126 -12.11 -1.57 -26.86
#